data_AF-A0A941SRS9-F1
#
_entry.id   AF-A0A941SRS9-F1
#
_cell.length_a   1.000
_cell.length_b   1.000
_cell.length_c   1.000
_cell.angle_alpha   90.00
_cell.angle_beta   90.00
_cell.angle_gamma   90.00
#
_symmetry.space_group_name_H-M   'P 1'
#
loop_
_entity.id
_entity.type
_entity.pdbx_description
1 polymer ?
#
loop_
_entity_poly.entity_id
_entity_poly.type
_entity_poly.pdbx_seq_one_letter_code
_entity_poly.pdbx_strand_id
1 'polypeptide(L)'
;AAHASWRGAADNGHEGDQRSRARSDAGLDADEIEATAARSAEAIDAEIAANEAAQRAAGHWGVPLFAFNDEPFFGQDRLDHLIWRMQQAGLKER
;
A
#
# COMPACT_ATOMS: atom_id res chain seq x y z
N ALA A 1 11.36 -6.07 -5.54
CA ALA A 1 9.93 -5.74 -5.79
C ALA A 1 9.70 -4.38 -6.49
N ALA A 2 9.94 -3.21 -5.87
CA ALA A 2 9.61 -1.90 -6.47
C ALA A 2 10.29 -1.62 -7.83
N HIS A 3 11.54 -2.07 -8.00
CA HIS A 3 12.27 -1.96 -9.27
C HIS A 3 11.62 -2.71 -10.44
N ALA A 4 10.95 -3.85 -10.18
CA ALA A 4 10.31 -4.64 -11.23
C ALA A 4 9.00 -3.99 -11.72
N SER A 5 8.31 -3.27 -10.84
CA SER A 5 6.99 -2.67 -11.12
C SER A 5 7.06 -1.25 -11.71
N TRP A 6 8.05 -0.44 -11.32
CA TRP A 6 8.02 1.02 -11.56
C TRP A 6 9.10 1.56 -12.50
N ARG A 7 10.09 0.75 -12.90
CA ARG A 7 11.18 1.18 -13.82
C ARG A 7 10.96 0.80 -15.30
N GLY A 8 9.73 0.38 -15.67
CA GLY A 8 9.38 0.12 -17.08
C GLY A 8 10.05 -1.11 -17.69
N ALA A 9 10.46 -2.10 -16.89
CA ALA A 9 11.04 -3.34 -17.41
C ALA A 9 10.02 -4.26 -18.10
N ALA A 10 8.71 -4.02 -17.92
CA ALA A 10 7.65 -4.72 -18.61
C ALA A 10 6.37 -3.86 -18.65
N ASP A 11 5.74 -3.76 -19.83
CA ASP A 11 4.47 -3.06 -20.02
C ASP A 11 3.29 -3.77 -19.32
N ASN A 12 3.45 -5.04 -18.92
CA ASN A 12 2.42 -5.88 -18.30
C ASN A 12 2.94 -6.60 -17.03
N GLY A 13 3.17 -5.85 -15.94
CA GLY A 13 3.74 -6.39 -14.68
C GLY A 13 2.88 -7.45 -13.95
N HIS A 14 1.68 -7.75 -14.44
CA HIS A 14 0.81 -8.82 -13.96
C HIS A 14 1.00 -10.14 -14.73
N GLU A 15 1.68 -10.11 -15.88
CA GLU A 15 1.85 -11.25 -16.78
C GLU A 15 3.21 -11.95 -16.58
N GLY A 16 3.19 -13.28 -16.69
CA GLY A 16 4.39 -14.13 -16.57
C GLY A 16 5.01 -14.20 -15.17
N ASP A 17 6.24 -14.72 -15.09
CA ASP A 17 6.89 -15.09 -13.82
C ASP A 17 7.43 -13.90 -13.00
N GLN A 18 7.08 -12.67 -13.35
CA GLN A 18 7.64 -11.47 -12.71
C GLN A 18 7.17 -11.32 -11.26
N ARG A 19 5.90 -11.64 -10.99
CA ARG A 19 5.34 -11.62 -9.63
C ARG A 19 6.00 -12.67 -8.75
N SER A 20 6.28 -13.85 -9.30
CA SER A 20 7.00 -14.93 -8.62
C SER A 20 8.45 -14.55 -8.32
N ARG A 21 9.16 -13.95 -9.29
CA ARG A 21 10.52 -13.41 -9.08
C ARG A 21 10.57 -12.30 -8.04
N ALA A 22 9.63 -11.33 -8.10
CA ALA A 22 9.57 -10.25 -7.14
C ALA A 22 9.26 -10.74 -5.70
N ARG A 23 8.47 -11.80 -5.55
CA ARG A 23 8.22 -12.50 -4.29
C ARG A 23 9.48 -13.20 -3.78
N SER A 24 10.15 -13.95 -4.66
CA SER A 24 11.41 -14.65 -4.34
C SER A 24 12.53 -13.68 -3.92
N ASP A 25 12.70 -12.57 -4.63
CA ASP A 25 13.66 -11.50 -4.30
C ASP A 25 13.37 -10.86 -2.92
N ALA A 26 12.11 -10.89 -2.48
CA ALA A 26 11.69 -10.41 -1.17
C ALA A 26 11.78 -11.50 -0.08
N GLY A 27 12.24 -12.71 -0.41
CA GLY A 27 12.31 -13.85 0.50
C GLY A 27 10.93 -14.43 0.85
N LEU A 28 9.93 -14.20 0.01
CA LEU A 28 8.56 -14.67 0.22
C LEU A 28 8.27 -15.93 -0.59
N ASP A 29 7.61 -16.90 0.03
CA ASP A 29 7.14 -18.13 -0.63
C ASP A 29 5.91 -17.82 -1.49
N ALA A 30 6.01 -18.09 -2.79
CA ALA A 30 4.95 -17.80 -3.74
C ALA A 30 3.72 -18.70 -3.55
N ASP A 31 3.91 -19.96 -3.17
CA ASP A 31 2.83 -20.92 -2.97
C ASP A 31 2.10 -20.63 -1.66
N GLU A 32 2.83 -20.25 -0.60
CA GLU A 32 2.22 -19.81 0.66
C GLU A 32 1.38 -18.54 0.49
N ILE A 33 1.87 -17.58 -0.30
CA ILE A 33 1.11 -16.36 -0.64
C ILE A 33 -0.17 -16.73 -1.37
N GLU A 34 -0.09 -17.57 -2.40
CA GLU A 34 -1.25 -17.94 -3.21
C GLU A 34 -2.28 -18.72 -2.38
N ALA A 35 -1.83 -19.66 -1.55
CA ALA A 35 -2.69 -20.39 -0.63
C ALA A 35 -3.35 -19.48 0.41
N THR A 36 -2.65 -18.45 0.88
CA THR A 36 -3.20 -17.47 1.83
C THR A 36 -4.21 -16.54 1.15
N ALA A 37 -3.91 -16.06 -0.06
CA ALA A 37 -4.82 -15.25 -0.85
C ALA A 37 -6.12 -16.01 -1.16
N ALA A 38 -6.03 -17.29 -1.53
CA ALA A 38 -7.20 -18.13 -1.79
C ALA A 38 -8.05 -18.38 -0.53
N ARG A 39 -7.41 -18.68 0.61
CA ARG A 39 -8.12 -18.96 1.89
C ARG A 39 -8.76 -17.72 2.50
N SER A 40 -8.18 -16.54 2.25
CA SER A 40 -8.60 -15.28 2.86
C SER A 40 -9.26 -14.32 1.87
N ALA A 41 -9.67 -14.79 0.69
CA ALA A 41 -10.16 -13.95 -0.41
C ALA A 41 -11.25 -12.97 0.05
N GLU A 42 -12.29 -13.45 0.71
CA GLU A 42 -13.39 -12.61 1.20
C GLU A 42 -12.93 -11.58 2.25
N ALA A 43 -12.00 -11.96 3.12
CA ALA A 43 -11.47 -11.05 4.14
C ALA A 43 -10.59 -9.96 3.51
N ILE A 44 -9.78 -10.32 2.51
CA ILE A 44 -8.94 -9.39 1.74
C ILE A 44 -9.84 -8.42 0.95
N ASP A 45 -10.88 -8.91 0.29
CA ASP A 45 -11.84 -8.07 -0.44
C ASP A 45 -12.55 -7.08 0.50
N ALA A 46 -12.95 -7.53 1.69
CA ALA A 46 -13.55 -6.67 2.71
C ALA A 46 -12.56 -5.60 3.22
N GLU A 47 -11.30 -5.96 3.44
CA GLU A 47 -10.25 -5.03 3.86
C GLU A 47 -9.97 -3.96 2.78
N ILE A 48 -9.89 -4.38 1.51
CA ILE A 48 -9.74 -3.47 0.37
C ILE A 48 -10.91 -2.49 0.30
N ALA A 49 -12.16 -2.99 0.38
CA ALA A 49 -13.35 -2.16 0.33
C ALA A 49 -13.42 -1.16 1.49
N ALA A 50 -13.05 -1.61 2.71
CA ALA A 50 -12.97 -0.75 3.88
C ALA A 50 -11.91 0.35 3.72
N ASN A 51 -10.74 0.01 3.19
CA ASN A 51 -9.68 0.98 2.94
C ASN A 51 -10.07 2.02 1.88
N GLU A 52 -10.74 1.60 0.80
CA GLU A 52 -11.29 2.52 -0.19
C GLU A 52 -12.36 3.45 0.41
N ALA A 53 -13.24 2.93 1.27
CA ALA A 53 -14.24 3.73 1.96
C ALA A 53 -13.59 4.76 2.89
N ALA A 54 -12.54 4.37 3.63
CA ALA A 54 -11.78 5.27 4.48
C ALA A 54 -11.08 6.38 3.68
N GLN A 55 -10.51 6.05 2.51
CA GLN A 55 -9.95 7.06 1.60
C GLN A 55 -11.03 8.06 1.15
N ARG A 56 -12.22 7.60 0.75
CA ARG A 56 -13.33 8.49 0.37
C ARG A 56 -13.79 9.36 1.55
N ALA A 57 -13.84 8.79 2.74
CA ALA A 57 -14.24 9.51 3.97
C ALA A 57 -13.22 10.59 4.37
N ALA A 58 -11.93 10.39 4.10
CA ALA A 58 -10.88 11.39 4.30
C ALA A 58 -11.02 12.62 3.38
N GLY A 59 -11.98 12.62 2.44
CA GLY A 59 -12.29 13.79 1.61
C GLY A 59 -11.29 14.08 0.49
N HIS A 60 -10.41 13.12 0.17
CA HIS A 60 -9.44 13.23 -0.92
C HIS A 60 -9.37 11.93 -1.73
N TRP A 61 -8.93 12.02 -2.98
CA TRP A 61 -8.77 10.89 -3.89
C TRP A 61 -7.36 10.84 -4.49
N GLY A 62 -6.93 9.66 -4.96
CA GLY A 62 -5.62 9.46 -5.59
C GLY A 62 -4.54 8.91 -4.65
N VAL A 63 -3.36 8.63 -5.21
CA VAL A 63 -2.23 8.03 -4.49
C VAL A 63 -0.91 8.78 -4.79
N PRO A 64 0.03 8.83 -3.83
CA PRO A 64 -0.09 8.39 -2.45
C PRO A 64 -0.94 9.36 -1.60
N LEU A 65 -1.82 8.81 -0.77
CA LEU A 65 -2.61 9.56 0.22
C LEU A 65 -2.37 8.94 1.59
N PHE A 66 -2.12 9.80 2.58
CA PHE A 66 -2.09 9.43 3.99
C PHE A 66 -3.24 10.13 4.70
N ALA A 67 -3.82 9.52 5.72
CA ALA A 67 -4.86 10.13 6.54
C ALA A 67 -4.49 9.97 8.02
N PHE A 68 -4.64 11.02 8.81
CA PHE A 68 -4.38 11.02 10.25
C PHE A 68 -5.46 11.81 10.98
N ASN A 69 -6.21 11.17 11.88
CA ASN A 69 -7.36 11.78 12.57
C ASN A 69 -8.33 12.48 11.60
N ASP A 70 -8.74 11.76 10.56
CA ASP A 70 -9.63 12.25 9.48
C ASP A 70 -9.05 13.41 8.65
N GLU A 71 -7.77 13.76 8.83
CA GLU A 71 -7.07 14.81 8.06
C GLU A 71 -6.26 14.18 6.91
N PRO A 72 -6.53 14.56 5.64
CA PRO A 72 -5.81 14.01 4.48
C PRO A 72 -4.48 14.73 4.18
N PHE A 73 -3.47 13.97 3.80
CA PHE A 73 -2.14 14.42 3.35
C PHE A 73 -1.82 13.77 2.01
N PHE A 74 -2.05 14.49 0.91
CA PHE A 74 -1.90 13.98 -0.45
C PHE A 74 -0.55 14.33 -1.07
N GLY A 75 0.17 13.32 -1.57
CA GLY A 75 1.48 13.46 -2.19
C GLY A 75 2.63 13.08 -1.27
N GLN A 76 3.72 12.56 -1.87
CA GLN A 76 4.91 12.17 -1.12
C GLN A 76 5.61 13.38 -0.46
N ASP A 77 5.44 14.57 -1.04
CA ASP A 77 5.91 15.87 -0.52
C ASP A 77 5.19 16.31 0.77
N ARG A 78 4.13 15.59 1.20
CA ARG A 78 3.39 15.89 2.42
C ARG A 78 3.80 15.08 3.65
N LEU A 79 4.80 14.22 3.54
CA LEU A 79 5.29 13.43 4.68
C LEU A 79 5.76 14.30 5.85
N ASP A 80 6.49 15.39 5.59
CA ASP A 80 6.95 16.28 6.66
C ASP A 80 5.78 16.97 7.39
N HIS A 81 4.73 17.35 6.65
CA HIS A 81 3.52 17.93 7.22
C HIS A 81 2.75 16.91 8.07
N LEU A 82 2.65 15.66 7.61
CA LEU A 82 2.04 14.58 8.37
C LEU A 82 2.80 14.32 9.68
N ILE A 83 4.13 14.21 9.62
CA ILE A 83 4.97 13.98 10.81
C ILE A 83 4.80 15.14 11.80
N TRP A 84 4.85 16.38 11.32
CA TRP A 84 4.58 17.56 12.13
C TRP A 84 3.22 17.47 12.83
N ARG A 85 2.17 17.06 12.10
CA ARG A 85 0.83 16.90 12.67
C ARG A 85 0.77 15.81 13.74
N MET A 86 1.45 14.68 13.52
CA MET A 86 1.53 13.58 14.48
C MET A 86 2.32 13.98 15.73
N GLN A 87 3.38 14.80 15.60
CA GLN A 87 4.11 15.36 16.74
C GLN A 87 3.22 16.24 17.61
N GLN A 88 2.33 17.06 17.00
CA GLN A 88 1.31 17.82 17.75
C GLN A 88 0.33 16.89 18.49
N ALA A 89 0.14 15.66 18.01
CA ALA A 89 -0.66 14.62 18.66
C ALA A 89 0.15 13.73 19.64
N GLY A 90 1.40 14.08 19.93
CA GLY A 90 2.24 13.39 20.92
C GLY A 90 3.18 12.32 20.37
N LEU A 91 3.34 12.19 19.05
CA LEU A 91 4.38 11.36 18.46
C LEU A 91 5.77 11.83 18.94
N LYS A 92 6.59 10.88 19.40
CA LYS A 92 7.97 11.11 19.80
C LYS A 92 8.91 10.32 18.89
N GLU A 93 10.08 10.88 18.65
CA GLU A 93 11.18 10.17 18.00
C GLU A 93 11.54 8.92 18.83
N ARG A 94 11.87 7.83 18.14
CA ARG A 94 12.18 6.53 18.75
C ARG A 94 13.66 6.37 18.98
#